data_AF-A0A9X2S9W1-F1
#
_entry.id   AF-A0A9X2S9W1-F1
#
_cell.length_a   1.000
_cell.length_b   1.000
_cell.length_c   1.000
_cell.angle_alpha   90.00
_cell.angle_beta   90.00
_cell.angle_gamma   90.00
#
_symmetry.space_group_name_H-M   'P 1'
#
loop_
_entity.id
_entity.type
_entity.pdbx_description
1 polymer ?
#
loop_
_entity_poly.entity_id
_entity_poly.type
_entity_poly.pdbx_seq_one_letter_code
_entity_poly.pdbx_strand_id
1 'polypeptide(L)'
;MAISFTRSLITQLEKEVAELHALVREQKKKREKVESKIKGLKRDQKLSQSANDLSNKITRENKLKKELEQINVLLVQASKQLAEKKGLLEKQREKTKNSL
;
A
#
# COMPACT_ATOMS: atom_id res chain seq x y z
N MET A 1 24.15 27.42 13.25
CA MET A 1 23.94 26.47 12.12
C MET A 1 22.98 25.32 12.43
N ALA A 2 22.54 25.08 13.67
CA ALA A 2 21.69 23.92 14.00
C ALA A 2 20.21 24.01 13.51
N ILE A 3 19.64 25.23 13.46
CA ILE A 3 18.21 25.42 13.16
C ILE A 3 17.85 25.08 11.70
N SER A 4 18.74 25.34 10.74
CA SER A 4 18.47 25.04 9.32
C SER A 4 18.44 23.54 9.03
N PHE A 5 19.33 22.78 9.68
CA PHE A 5 19.43 21.33 9.52
C PHE A 5 18.20 20.59 10.08
N THR A 6 17.69 21.01 11.24
CA THR A 6 16.47 20.43 11.82
C THR A 6 15.25 20.72 10.95
N ARG A 7 15.16 21.93 10.37
CA ARG A 7 14.07 22.30 9.45
C ARG A 7 14.12 21.49 8.15
N SER A 8 15.31 21.30 7.56
CA SER A 8 15.45 20.46 6.36
C SER A 8 15.07 19.00 6.60
N LEU A 9 15.43 18.46 7.78
CA LEU A 9 15.08 17.09 8.17
C LEU A 9 13.56 16.92 8.32
N ILE A 10 12.88 17.89 8.96
CA ILE A 10 11.42 17.87 9.11
C ILE A 10 10.74 17.92 7.74
N THR A 11 11.15 18.83 6.85
CA THR A 11 10.59 18.93 5.49
C THR A 11 10.80 17.64 4.70
N GLN A 12 11.96 17.00 4.83
CA GLN A 12 12.22 15.72 4.18
C GLN A 12 11.29 14.61 4.73
N LEU A 13 11.14 14.51 6.06
CA LEU A 13 10.24 13.54 6.67
C LEU A 13 8.78 13.76 6.26
N GLU A 14 8.33 15.01 6.15
CA GLU A 14 6.99 15.35 5.67
C GLU A 14 6.77 14.90 4.21
N LYS A 15 7.78 15.11 3.35
CA LYS A 15 7.74 14.65 1.96
C LYS A 15 7.67 13.13 1.88
N GLU A 16 8.51 12.42 2.61
CA GLU A 16 8.50 10.95 2.66
C GLU A 16 7.16 10.40 3.17
N VAL A 17 6.55 11.04 4.18
CA VAL A 17 5.21 10.67 4.68
C VAL A 17 4.14 10.90 3.61
N ALA A 18 4.20 12.01 2.87
CA ALA A 18 3.25 12.30 1.79
C ALA A 18 3.37 11.29 0.64
N GLU A 19 4.59 10.93 0.25
CA GLU A 19 4.86 9.92 -0.77
C GLU A 19 4.35 8.53 -0.35
N LEU A 20 4.58 8.12 0.90
CA LEU A 20 4.05 6.87 1.44
C LEU A 20 2.50 6.86 1.47
N HIS A 21 1.86 7.98 1.79
CA HIS A 21 0.40 8.09 1.71
C HIS A 21 -0.11 7.92 0.29
N ALA A 22 0.56 8.52 -0.70
CA ALA A 22 0.21 8.38 -2.11
C ALA A 22 0.34 6.92 -2.56
N LEU A 23 1.44 6.25 -2.19
CA LEU A 23 1.66 4.84 -2.46
C LEU A 23 0.55 3.96 -1.85
N VAL A 24 0.21 4.17 -0.58
CA VAL A 24 -0.87 3.41 0.09
C VAL A 24 -2.20 3.58 -0.63
N ARG A 25 -2.55 4.81 -1.05
CA ARG A 25 -3.78 5.07 -1.82
C ARG A 25 -3.79 4.35 -3.16
N GLU A 26 -2.68 4.39 -3.88
CA GLU A 26 -2.56 3.71 -5.17
C GLU A 26 -2.69 2.19 -5.03
N GLN A 27 -2.00 1.61 -4.03
CA GLN A 27 -2.05 0.17 -3.78
C GLN A 27 -3.44 -0.29 -3.33
N LYS A 28 -4.16 0.49 -2.51
CA LYS A 28 -5.57 0.22 -2.19
C LYS A 28 -6.46 0.19 -3.43
N LYS A 29 -6.29 1.16 -4.33
CA LYS A 29 -7.04 1.20 -5.60
C LYS A 29 -6.70 0.00 -6.50
N LYS A 30 -5.44 -0.45 -6.53
CA LYS A 30 -5.05 -1.68 -7.24
C LYS A 30 -5.70 -2.91 -6.60
N ARG A 31 -5.68 -3.00 -5.27
CA ARG A 31 -6.32 -4.08 -4.50
C ARG A 31 -7.80 -4.22 -4.86
N GLU A 32 -8.57 -3.14 -4.80
CA GLU A 32 -10.01 -3.12 -5.12
C GLU A 32 -10.28 -3.62 -6.55
N LYS A 33 -9.45 -3.20 -7.52
CA LYS A 33 -9.56 -3.66 -8.91
C LYS A 33 -9.30 -5.17 -9.04
N VAL A 34 -8.28 -5.68 -8.35
CA VAL A 34 -7.95 -7.12 -8.36
C VAL A 34 -9.07 -7.92 -7.70
N GLU A 35 -9.59 -7.48 -6.57
CA GLU A 35 -10.72 -8.11 -5.88
C GLU A 35 -11.97 -8.17 -6.76
N SER A 36 -12.29 -7.07 -7.45
CA SER A 36 -13.41 -7.02 -8.40
C SER A 36 -13.22 -8.02 -9.55
N LYS A 37 -12.01 -8.12 -10.12
CA LYS A 37 -11.68 -9.12 -11.17
C LYS A 37 -11.84 -10.55 -10.68
N ILE A 38 -11.36 -10.86 -9.46
CA ILE A 38 -11.54 -12.19 -8.84
C ILE A 38 -13.03 -12.49 -8.67
N LYS A 39 -13.83 -11.54 -8.18
CA LYS A 39 -15.28 -11.70 -8.02
C LYS A 39 -15.98 -11.93 -9.37
N GLY A 40 -15.55 -11.26 -10.42
CA GLY A 40 -15.98 -11.52 -11.80
C GLY A 40 -15.67 -12.96 -12.23
N LEU A 41 -14.40 -13.36 -12.15
CA LEU A 41 -13.96 -14.71 -12.52
C LEU A 41 -14.68 -15.82 -11.76
N LYS A 42 -14.94 -15.65 -10.46
CA LYS A 42 -15.72 -16.61 -9.68
C LYS A 42 -17.15 -16.78 -10.18
N ARG A 43 -17.77 -15.74 -10.73
CA ARG A 43 -19.08 -15.85 -11.38
C ARG A 43 -18.94 -16.57 -12.71
N ASP A 44 -17.95 -16.21 -13.51
CA ASP A 44 -17.71 -16.82 -14.83
C ASP A 44 -17.36 -18.30 -14.75
N GLN A 45 -16.70 -18.74 -13.67
CA GLN A 45 -16.42 -20.16 -13.38
C GLN A 45 -17.71 -20.97 -13.18
N LYS A 46 -18.72 -20.40 -12.51
CA LYS A 46 -20.02 -21.06 -12.31
C LYS A 46 -20.81 -21.23 -13.61
N LEU A 47 -20.51 -20.38 -14.59
CA LEU A 47 -21.14 -20.39 -15.91
C LEU A 47 -20.31 -21.17 -16.94
N SER A 48 -19.17 -21.75 -16.54
CA SER A 48 -18.32 -22.52 -17.45
C SER A 48 -19.04 -23.75 -17.98
N GLN A 49 -19.04 -23.91 -19.30
CA GLN A 49 -19.68 -25.03 -19.99
C GLN A 49 -18.69 -26.16 -20.34
N SER A 50 -17.39 -25.97 -20.10
CA SER A 50 -16.38 -27.01 -20.33
C SER A 50 -15.34 -27.07 -19.23
N ALA A 51 -14.76 -28.26 -19.02
CA ALA A 51 -13.70 -28.48 -18.04
C ALA A 51 -12.43 -27.66 -18.37
N ASN A 52 -12.11 -27.48 -19.65
CA ASN A 52 -10.94 -26.73 -20.08
C ASN A 52 -11.10 -25.22 -19.80
N ASP A 53 -12.28 -24.66 -20.10
CA ASP A 53 -12.61 -23.27 -19.77
C ASP A 53 -12.58 -23.02 -18.25
N LEU A 54 -13.18 -23.92 -17.47
CA LEU A 54 -13.15 -23.86 -16.01
C LEU A 54 -11.71 -23.88 -15.46
N SER A 55 -10.88 -24.81 -15.94
CA SER A 55 -9.47 -24.93 -15.55
C SER A 55 -8.66 -23.66 -15.85
N ASN A 56 -8.87 -23.06 -17.03
CA ASN A 56 -8.24 -21.80 -17.40
C ASN A 56 -8.66 -20.64 -16.48
N LYS A 57 -9.95 -20.54 -16.15
CA LYS A 57 -10.47 -19.52 -15.23
C LYS A 57 -9.95 -19.70 -13.81
N ILE A 58 -9.85 -20.94 -13.31
CA ILE A 58 -9.26 -21.24 -12.00
C ILE A 58 -7.78 -20.84 -11.97
N THR A 59 -7.03 -21.17 -13.02
CA THR A 59 -5.62 -20.79 -13.16
C THR A 59 -5.45 -19.27 -13.13
N ARG A 60 -6.32 -18.53 -13.82
CA ARG A 60 -6.32 -17.06 -13.82
C ARG A 60 -6.69 -16.47 -12.46
N GLU A 61 -7.69 -17.04 -11.77
CA GLU A 61 -8.05 -16.65 -10.41
C GLU A 61 -6.87 -16.83 -9.45
N ASN A 62 -6.16 -17.95 -9.53
CA ASN A 62 -5.01 -18.23 -8.68
C ASN A 62 -3.86 -17.24 -8.91
N LYS A 63 -3.62 -16.81 -10.15
CA LYS A 63 -2.64 -15.75 -10.45
C LYS A 63 -3.04 -14.42 -9.81
N LEU A 64 -4.31 -14.03 -9.92
CA LEU A 64 -4.83 -12.80 -9.30
C LEU A 64 -4.81 -12.85 -7.77
N LYS A 65 -5.05 -14.02 -7.16
CA LYS A 65 -4.92 -14.20 -5.70
C LYS A 65 -3.48 -13.99 -5.23
N LYS A 66 -2.49 -14.48 -5.98
CA LYS A 66 -1.06 -14.24 -5.68
C LYS A 66 -0.72 -12.74 -5.80
N GLU A 67 -1.23 -12.07 -6.83
CA GLU A 67 -1.07 -10.62 -6.97
C GLU A 67 -1.72 -9.86 -5.79
N LEU A 68 -2.92 -10.27 -5.38
CA LEU A 68 -3.61 -9.67 -4.23
C LEU A 68 -2.81 -9.81 -2.94
N GLU A 69 -2.19 -10.97 -2.72
CA GLU A 69 -1.34 -11.21 -1.56
C GLU A 69 -0.10 -10.30 -1.56
N GLN A 70 0.54 -10.12 -2.71
CA GLN A 70 1.66 -9.19 -2.86
C GLN A 70 1.25 -7.75 -2.53
N ILE A 71 0.08 -7.31 -3.00
CA ILE A 71 -0.46 -5.98 -2.69
C ILE A 71 -0.71 -5.84 -1.18
N ASN A 72 -1.25 -6.86 -0.52
CA ASN A 72 -1.49 -6.85 0.92
C ASN A 72 -0.18 -6.73 1.71
N VAL A 73 0.85 -7.49 1.35
CA VAL A 73 2.18 -7.40 1.97
C VAL A 73 2.74 -5.97 1.84
N LEU A 74 2.67 -5.38 0.64
CA LEU A 74 3.12 -4.02 0.40
C LEU A 74 2.34 -2.99 1.24
N LEU A 75 1.02 -3.15 1.37
CA LEU A 75 0.19 -2.27 2.19
C LEU A 75 0.54 -2.35 3.68
N VAL A 76 0.81 -3.54 4.19
CA VAL A 76 1.26 -3.74 5.58
C VAL A 76 2.62 -3.07 5.81
N GLN A 77 3.58 -3.31 4.91
CA GLN A 77 4.91 -2.70 4.98
C GLN A 77 4.84 -1.16 4.92
N ALA A 78 4.09 -0.61 3.95
CA ALA A 78 3.92 0.83 3.82
C ALA A 78 3.22 1.45 5.03
N SER A 79 2.24 0.76 5.62
CA SER A 79 1.55 1.23 6.84
C SER A 79 2.48 1.26 8.04
N LYS A 80 3.36 0.26 8.19
CA LYS A 80 4.38 0.22 9.25
C LYS A 80 5.38 1.37 9.08
N GLN A 81 5.93 1.54 7.88
CA GLN A 81 6.86 2.65 7.58
C GLN A 81 6.21 4.01 7.83
N LEU A 82 4.94 4.17 7.48
CA LEU A 82 4.20 5.41 7.70
C LEU A 82 4.00 5.71 9.19
N ALA A 83 3.72 4.70 10.02
CA ALA A 83 3.64 4.86 11.47
C ALA A 83 5.00 5.26 12.07
N GLU A 84 6.08 4.59 11.65
CA GLU A 84 7.45 4.89 12.10
C GLU A 84 7.87 6.32 11.72
N LYS A 85 7.68 6.72 10.46
CA LYS A 85 8.05 8.05 9.96
C LYS A 85 7.23 9.17 10.60
N LYS A 86 5.93 8.94 10.86
CA LYS A 86 5.11 9.88 11.63
C LYS A 86 5.60 10.04 13.07
N GLY A 87 5.93 8.94 13.74
CA GLY A 87 6.49 8.99 15.09
C GLY A 87 7.84 9.72 15.14
N LEU A 88 8.69 9.55 14.13
CA LEU A 88 9.94 10.30 14.00
C LEU A 88 9.68 11.79 13.79
N LEU A 89 8.73 12.15 12.91
CA LEU A 89 8.37 13.54 12.65
C LEU A 89 7.83 14.23 13.91
N GLU A 90 6.97 13.55 14.66
CA GLU A 90 6.43 14.06 15.93
C GLU A 90 7.55 14.31 16.95
N LYS A 91 8.45 13.35 17.15
CA LYS A 91 9.62 13.50 18.02
C LYS A 91 10.51 14.68 17.59
N GLN A 92 10.72 14.89 16.29
CA GLN A 92 11.53 16.03 15.81
C GLN A 92 10.83 17.37 16.03
N ARG A 93 9.51 17.42 15.87
CA ARG A 93 8.70 18.62 16.15
C ARG A 93 8.70 18.97 17.63
N GLU A 94 8.56 17.99 18.52
CA GLU A 94 8.66 18.18 19.98
C GLU A 94 10.03 18.69 20.40
N LYS A 95 11.11 18.06 19.89
CA LYS A 95 12.48 18.52 20.15
C LYS A 95 12.71 19.95 19.72
N THR A 96 12.19 20.35 18.55
CA THR A 96 12.30 21.72 18.04
C THR A 96 11.52 22.72 18.91
N LYS A 97 10.37 22.31 19.45
CA LYS A 97 9.57 23.15 20.37
C LYS A 97 10.23 23.34 21.72
N ASN A 98 10.86 22.31 22.29
CA ASN A 98 11.50 22.37 23.61
C ASN A 98 12.90 23.00 23.58
N SER A 99 13.46 23.26 22.39
CA SER A 99 14.75 23.93 22.20
C SER A 99 14.65 25.43 21.89
N LEU A 100 13.44 25.98 21.91
CA LEU A 100 13.11 27.41 21.75
C LEU A 100 12.68 27.97 23.11
#